data_AF-A0A8H6TC08-F1
#
_entry.id   AF-A0A8H6TC08-F1
#
_cell.length_a   1.000
_cell.length_b   1.000
_cell.length_c   1.000
_cell.angle_alpha   90.00
_cell.angle_beta   90.00
_cell.angle_gamma   90.00
#
_symmetry.space_group_name_H-M   'P 1'
#
loop_
_entity.id
_entity.type
_entity.pdbx_description
1 polymer ?
#
loop_
_entity_poly.entity_id
_entity_poly.type
_entity_poly.pdbx_seq_one_letter_code
_entity_poly.pdbx_strand_id
1 'polypeptide(L)'
;MAVRVALPLVPPGMNSVSPSTSSANTKRAVGELITRAGSYPCSAAPPAFSRLATSTTQTSTFQLALDTLLPVLDAQDTEVAPRIIASFILFGLYAPHPIALNPFKSALIAVFLVERQRATDASRTGGVAENEPLVWVLWKILKGQGDDIGPYTPSALARSQLPPELRATNLFIDQQTDLDGNTTPHESPPRTMTPAFISPERDAENAAIAQAMRLLLAARTRVLTLSEQRQLDPHLAALSATPLITQSDLASVCAYNPNIAATLFCALLAGPTVHIHAALTTLVDLPPTLPTFDVLGRLLRDETPLLSDATPSSYTVGAFVRAEVLGAFISRSIAALERAEAAEREGRVSVDLFAQGVQHLCRFYHSLCKLGLVNVTDEVETAAMTHFSLVHARFEEANVLYRALVGARS
;
A
#
# COMPACT_ATOMS: atom_id res chain seq x y z
N MET A 1 0.75 26.00 -70.87
CA MET A 1 1.92 26.78 -70.42
C MET A 1 2.46 26.05 -69.20
N ALA A 2 3.49 25.22 -69.41
CA ALA A 2 4.02 24.30 -68.41
C ALA A 2 5.18 24.95 -67.65
N VAL A 3 5.15 24.89 -66.32
CA VAL A 3 6.29 25.23 -65.46
C VAL A 3 6.53 24.07 -64.50
N ARG A 4 7.70 23.45 -64.65
CA ARG A 4 8.30 22.49 -63.71
C ARG A 4 8.72 23.22 -62.44
N VAL A 5 8.45 22.62 -61.27
CA VAL A 5 9.19 22.87 -60.03
C VAL A 5 9.50 21.53 -59.37
N ALA A 6 10.71 21.43 -58.84
CA ALA A 6 11.45 20.22 -58.51
C ALA A 6 11.01 19.51 -57.21
N LEU A 7 11.19 18.18 -57.20
CA LEU A 7 11.14 17.31 -56.03
C LEU A 7 12.47 17.37 -55.24
N PRO A 8 12.45 17.31 -53.90
CA PRO A 8 13.58 16.79 -53.13
C PRO A 8 13.39 15.30 -52.82
N LEU A 9 14.46 14.53 -53.01
CA LEU A 9 14.61 13.15 -52.56
C LEU A 9 14.60 13.09 -51.02
N VAL A 10 13.77 12.20 -50.48
CA VAL A 10 13.81 11.75 -49.09
C VAL A 10 14.60 10.44 -49.02
N PRO A 11 15.62 10.29 -48.15
CA PRO A 11 16.31 9.01 -47.95
C PRO A 11 15.48 8.06 -47.06
N PRO A 12 15.50 6.73 -47.29
CA PRO A 12 14.88 5.76 -46.40
C PRO A 12 15.85 5.41 -45.27
N GLY A 13 15.40 5.54 -44.03
CA GLY A 13 16.24 5.23 -42.87
C GLY A 13 15.52 5.38 -41.54
N MET A 14 14.33 4.80 -41.40
CA MET A 14 13.73 4.59 -40.08
C MET A 14 14.23 3.27 -39.51
N ASN A 15 15.15 3.41 -38.55
CA ASN A 15 15.61 2.37 -37.65
C ASN A 15 14.41 1.71 -36.94
N SER A 16 14.23 0.42 -37.14
CA SER A 16 13.54 -0.44 -36.18
C SER A 16 14.45 -0.58 -34.96
N VAL A 17 14.24 0.23 -33.92
CA VAL A 17 14.87 0.00 -32.62
C VAL A 17 14.17 -1.19 -31.98
N SER A 18 14.86 -2.32 -31.97
CA SER A 18 14.47 -3.54 -31.29
C SER A 18 14.30 -3.27 -29.78
N PRO A 19 13.23 -3.75 -29.11
CA PRO A 19 13.01 -3.56 -27.67
C PRO A 19 13.96 -4.36 -26.76
N SER A 20 15.01 -4.99 -27.29
CA SER A 20 15.90 -5.90 -26.55
C SER A 20 17.10 -5.24 -25.86
N THR A 21 17.48 -4.02 -26.23
CA THR A 21 18.71 -3.39 -25.72
C THR A 21 18.55 -2.74 -24.33
N SER A 22 17.36 -2.25 -23.98
CA SER A 22 17.10 -1.62 -22.68
C SER A 22 17.12 -2.63 -21.52
N SER A 23 16.47 -3.78 -21.68
CA SER A 23 16.40 -4.83 -20.66
C SER A 23 17.77 -5.44 -20.33
N ALA A 24 18.61 -5.68 -21.35
CA ALA A 24 19.95 -6.22 -21.16
C ALA A 24 20.86 -5.27 -20.36
N ASN A 25 20.72 -3.96 -20.58
CA ASN A 25 21.46 -2.95 -19.83
C ASN A 25 21.05 -2.90 -18.36
N THR A 26 19.76 -3.06 -18.05
CA THR A 26 19.27 -3.11 -16.66
C THR A 26 19.76 -4.37 -15.94
N LYS A 27 19.71 -5.55 -16.57
CA LYS A 27 20.25 -6.79 -15.98
C LYS A 27 21.74 -6.69 -15.68
N ARG A 28 22.51 -6.07 -16.59
CA ARG A 28 23.92 -5.77 -16.37
C ARG A 28 24.15 -4.81 -15.20
N ALA A 29 23.37 -3.72 -15.12
CA ALA A 29 23.47 -2.76 -14.02
C ALA A 29 23.14 -3.39 -12.65
N VAL A 30 22.20 -4.33 -12.60
CA VAL A 30 21.94 -5.12 -11.38
C VAL A 30 23.12 -6.03 -11.05
N GLY A 31 23.73 -6.69 -12.05
CA GLY A 31 24.94 -7.47 -11.84
C GLY A 31 26.09 -6.62 -11.28
N GLU A 32 26.31 -5.41 -11.83
CA GLU A 32 27.30 -4.45 -11.33
C GLU A 32 26.96 -3.98 -9.91
N LEU A 33 25.67 -3.78 -9.59
CA LEU A 33 25.22 -3.47 -8.24
C LEU A 33 25.57 -4.59 -7.26
N ILE A 34 25.30 -5.85 -7.59
CA ILE A 34 25.58 -7.00 -6.71
C ILE A 34 27.09 -7.11 -6.44
N THR A 35 27.90 -7.04 -7.50
CA THR A 35 29.37 -7.08 -7.38
C THR A 35 29.88 -5.93 -6.52
N ARG A 36 29.36 -4.72 -6.71
CA ARG A 36 29.77 -3.55 -5.95
C ARG A 36 29.27 -3.58 -4.51
N ALA A 37 28.07 -4.10 -4.27
CA ALA A 37 27.43 -4.12 -2.96
C ALA A 37 28.17 -4.98 -1.93
N GLY A 38 29.06 -5.89 -2.36
CA GLY A 38 29.93 -6.64 -1.44
C GLY A 38 30.76 -5.76 -0.50
N SER A 39 31.08 -4.52 -0.90
CA SER A 39 31.84 -3.57 -0.07
C SER A 39 30.99 -2.55 0.70
N TYR A 40 29.67 -2.57 0.55
CA TYR A 40 28.76 -1.62 1.21
C TYR A 40 27.85 -2.33 2.22
N PRO A 41 27.28 -1.61 3.21
CA PRO A 41 26.29 -2.17 4.11
C PRO A 41 25.09 -2.73 3.35
N CYS A 42 24.56 -3.86 3.80
CA CYS A 42 23.41 -4.52 3.17
C CYS A 42 22.20 -3.57 3.03
N SER A 43 21.97 -2.68 4.00
CA SER A 43 20.88 -1.69 3.99
C SER A 43 20.91 -0.72 2.81
N ALA A 44 22.07 -0.51 2.17
CA ALA A 44 22.18 0.38 1.02
C ALA A 44 21.71 -0.26 -0.30
N ALA A 45 21.62 -1.60 -0.36
CA ALA A 45 21.36 -2.31 -1.60
C ALA A 45 19.88 -2.29 -2.05
N PRO A 46 18.87 -2.52 -1.18
CA PRO A 46 17.46 -2.42 -1.58
C PRO A 46 17.08 -1.07 -2.22
N PRO A 47 17.41 0.11 -1.64
CA PRO A 47 17.07 1.39 -2.27
C PRO A 47 17.89 1.65 -3.54
N ALA A 48 19.11 1.13 -3.66
CA ALA A 48 19.88 1.19 -4.90
C ALA A 48 19.22 0.35 -6.00
N PHE A 49 18.77 -0.86 -5.69
CA PHE A 49 18.03 -1.72 -6.60
C PHE A 49 16.71 -1.08 -7.04
N SER A 50 15.92 -0.54 -6.11
CA SER A 50 14.66 0.14 -6.42
C SER A 50 14.84 1.31 -7.38
N ARG A 51 15.96 2.07 -7.27
CA ARG A 51 16.28 3.15 -8.22
C ARG A 51 16.62 2.65 -9.63
N LEU A 52 17.25 1.48 -9.74
CA LEU A 52 17.50 0.83 -11.04
C LEU A 52 16.20 0.29 -11.66
N ALA A 53 15.28 -0.19 -10.83
CA ALA A 53 13.98 -0.65 -11.27
C ALA A 53 13.11 0.52 -11.77
N THR A 54 13.05 1.63 -11.04
CA THR A 54 12.23 2.79 -11.42
C THR A 54 12.77 3.58 -12.61
N SER A 55 14.09 3.56 -12.86
CA SER A 55 14.68 4.18 -14.05
C SER A 55 14.32 3.44 -15.34
N THR A 56 13.91 2.18 -15.25
CA THR A 56 13.52 1.35 -16.38
C THR A 56 11.99 1.38 -16.53
N THR A 57 11.47 2.23 -17.41
CA THR A 57 10.03 2.54 -17.58
C THR A 57 9.14 1.34 -18.00
N GLN A 58 9.70 0.14 -18.13
CA GLN A 58 9.06 -0.99 -18.80
C GLN A 58 9.04 -2.30 -18.01
N THR A 59 9.71 -2.41 -16.85
CA THR A 59 9.78 -3.66 -16.07
C THR A 59 9.34 -3.42 -14.64
N SER A 60 8.39 -4.22 -14.14
CA SER A 60 8.01 -4.16 -12.72
C SER A 60 9.18 -4.58 -11.84
N THR A 61 9.39 -3.89 -10.71
CA THR A 61 10.47 -4.21 -9.74
C THR A 61 10.48 -5.69 -9.36
N PHE A 62 9.29 -6.28 -9.24
CA PHE A 62 9.11 -7.71 -8.98
C PHE A 62 9.67 -8.59 -10.09
N GLN A 63 9.34 -8.32 -11.36
CA GLN A 63 9.84 -9.10 -12.49
C GLN A 63 11.36 -8.97 -12.63
N LEU A 64 11.89 -7.76 -12.41
CA LEU A 64 13.34 -7.55 -12.42
C LEU A 64 14.02 -8.39 -11.33
N ALA A 65 13.46 -8.44 -10.13
CA ALA A 65 13.97 -9.25 -9.04
C ALA A 65 13.91 -10.76 -9.35
N LEU A 66 12.81 -11.25 -9.94
CA LEU A 66 12.71 -12.63 -10.42
C LEU A 66 13.79 -12.98 -11.44
N ASP A 67 14.01 -12.11 -12.42
CA ASP A 67 14.91 -12.35 -13.55
C ASP A 67 16.40 -12.25 -13.18
N THR A 68 16.74 -11.54 -12.10
CA THR A 68 18.14 -11.20 -11.79
C THR A 68 18.61 -11.66 -10.42
N LEU A 69 17.76 -11.61 -9.39
CA LEU A 69 18.17 -11.94 -8.03
C LEU A 69 17.95 -13.41 -7.69
N LEU A 70 16.85 -14.02 -8.16
CA LEU A 70 16.61 -15.45 -7.92
C LEU A 70 17.67 -16.35 -8.56
N PRO A 71 18.12 -16.13 -9.82
CA PRO A 71 19.19 -16.94 -10.38
C PRO A 71 20.50 -16.83 -9.60
N VAL A 72 20.83 -15.64 -9.07
CA VAL A 72 22.00 -15.44 -8.22
C VAL A 72 21.85 -16.21 -6.90
N LEU A 73 20.65 -16.21 -6.32
CA LEU A 73 20.37 -16.91 -5.07
C LEU A 73 20.42 -18.44 -5.23
N ASP A 74 19.95 -18.97 -6.36
CA ASP A 74 19.88 -20.40 -6.67
C ASP A 74 21.22 -20.99 -7.19
N ALA A 75 22.12 -20.14 -7.68
CA ALA A 75 23.42 -20.58 -8.20
C ALA A 75 24.33 -21.12 -7.07
N GLN A 76 24.35 -22.45 -6.92
CA GLN A 76 25.07 -23.17 -5.86
C GLN A 76 26.60 -23.03 -5.92
N ASP A 77 27.14 -22.73 -7.11
CA ASP A 77 28.57 -22.54 -7.37
C ASP A 77 29.02 -21.08 -7.21
N THR A 78 28.09 -20.17 -6.88
CA THR A 78 28.41 -18.75 -6.69
C THR A 78 28.91 -18.50 -5.28
N GLU A 79 29.82 -17.53 -5.14
CA GLU A 79 30.28 -17.04 -3.84
C GLU A 79 29.12 -16.67 -2.91
N VAL A 80 29.33 -16.84 -1.61
CA VAL A 80 28.30 -16.60 -0.58
C VAL A 80 27.88 -15.13 -0.50
N ALA A 81 28.80 -14.19 -0.69
CA ALA A 81 28.52 -12.75 -0.56
C ALA A 81 27.45 -12.22 -1.56
N PRO A 82 27.51 -12.52 -2.87
CA PRO A 82 26.43 -12.24 -3.83
C PRO A 82 25.07 -12.81 -3.42
N ARG A 83 25.05 -14.01 -2.85
CA ARG A 83 23.81 -14.69 -2.42
C ARG A 83 23.21 -14.04 -1.17
N ILE A 84 24.06 -13.61 -0.23
CA ILE A 84 23.65 -12.83 0.95
C ILE A 84 22.98 -11.52 0.52
N ILE A 85 23.61 -10.77 -0.39
CA ILE A 85 23.04 -9.48 -0.81
C ILE A 85 21.77 -9.65 -1.64
N ALA A 86 21.69 -10.68 -2.50
CA ALA A 86 20.47 -11.01 -3.21
C ALA A 86 19.32 -11.34 -2.24
N SER A 87 19.58 -12.15 -1.21
CA SER A 87 18.60 -12.47 -0.16
C SER A 87 18.12 -11.21 0.56
N PHE A 88 19.05 -10.33 0.92
CA PHE A 88 18.74 -9.09 1.62
C PHE A 88 17.98 -8.09 0.75
N ILE A 89 18.25 -8.01 -0.55
CA ILE A 89 17.45 -7.18 -1.48
C ILE A 89 16.03 -7.71 -1.56
N LEU A 90 15.85 -9.02 -1.76
CA LEU A 90 14.52 -9.65 -1.83
C LEU A 90 13.70 -9.43 -0.55
N PHE A 91 14.35 -9.45 0.61
CA PHE A 91 13.76 -9.04 1.88
C PHE A 91 13.43 -7.54 1.91
N GLY A 92 14.43 -6.69 1.68
CA GLY A 92 14.37 -5.24 1.85
C GLY A 92 13.38 -4.54 0.92
N LEU A 93 13.04 -5.15 -0.22
CA LEU A 93 11.98 -4.67 -1.11
C LEU A 93 10.60 -4.61 -0.44
N TYR A 94 10.38 -5.39 0.62
CA TYR A 94 9.11 -5.50 1.36
C TYR A 94 9.26 -5.31 2.87
N ALA A 95 10.40 -4.82 3.36
CA ALA A 95 10.68 -4.67 4.79
C ALA A 95 9.66 -3.83 5.60
N PRO A 96 8.91 -2.85 5.04
CA PRO A 96 7.84 -2.18 5.78
C PRO A 96 6.67 -3.10 6.18
N HIS A 97 6.65 -4.33 5.66
CA HIS A 97 5.60 -5.32 5.88
C HIS A 97 6.16 -6.57 6.58
N PRO A 98 5.33 -7.30 7.36
CA PRO A 98 5.74 -8.59 7.93
C PRO A 98 6.26 -9.56 6.86
N ILE A 99 7.28 -10.36 7.19
CA ILE A 99 7.88 -11.33 6.25
C ILE A 99 6.86 -12.30 5.64
N ALA A 100 5.75 -12.55 6.34
CA ALA A 100 4.61 -13.35 5.86
C ALA A 100 4.00 -12.81 4.54
N LEU A 101 4.07 -11.50 4.30
CA LEU A 101 3.54 -10.85 3.10
C LEU A 101 4.57 -10.72 1.97
N ASN A 102 5.84 -11.11 2.19
CA ASN A 102 6.88 -11.03 1.17
C ASN A 102 6.64 -12.11 0.09
N PRO A 103 6.46 -11.74 -1.19
CA PRO A 103 6.18 -12.71 -2.26
C PRO A 103 7.35 -13.65 -2.55
N PHE A 104 8.55 -13.35 -2.06
CA PHE A 104 9.74 -14.18 -2.18
C PHE A 104 9.98 -15.08 -0.96
N LYS A 105 9.10 -15.07 0.06
CA LYS A 105 9.26 -15.88 1.28
C LYS A 105 9.45 -17.36 0.97
N SER A 106 8.65 -17.93 0.09
CA SER A 106 8.76 -19.35 -0.29
C SER A 106 10.09 -19.69 -0.96
N ALA A 107 10.61 -18.81 -1.81
CA ALA A 107 11.93 -18.97 -2.44
C ALA A 107 13.06 -18.89 -1.40
N LEU A 108 12.99 -17.93 -0.47
CA LEU A 108 13.97 -17.80 0.62
C LEU A 108 13.95 -19.04 1.55
N ILE A 109 12.77 -19.59 1.85
CA ILE A 109 12.62 -20.84 2.62
C ILE A 109 13.23 -22.02 1.86
N ALA A 110 12.93 -22.17 0.57
CA ALA A 110 13.47 -23.26 -0.24
C ALA A 110 15.00 -23.26 -0.25
N VAL A 111 15.60 -22.09 -0.47
CA VAL A 111 17.06 -21.93 -0.45
C VAL A 111 17.63 -22.19 0.94
N PHE A 112 16.97 -21.70 2.01
CA PHE A 112 17.37 -21.99 3.38
C PHE A 112 17.43 -23.50 3.66
N LEU A 113 16.40 -24.25 3.27
CA LEU A 113 16.34 -25.70 3.53
C LEU A 113 17.45 -26.45 2.79
N VAL A 114 17.69 -26.11 1.52
CA VAL A 114 18.75 -26.72 0.70
C VAL A 114 20.13 -26.41 1.26
N GLU A 115 20.42 -25.14 1.53
CA GLU A 115 21.73 -24.71 2.05
C GLU A 115 21.99 -25.23 3.47
N ARG A 116 20.96 -25.29 4.31
CA ARG A 116 21.07 -25.87 5.65
C ARG A 116 21.40 -27.36 5.59
N GLN A 117 20.73 -28.11 4.71
CA GLN A 117 21.00 -29.53 4.54
C GLN A 117 22.45 -29.76 4.08
N ARG A 118 22.90 -28.99 3.09
CA ARG A 118 24.29 -29.02 2.61
C ARG A 118 25.30 -28.73 3.71
N ALA A 119 25.04 -27.71 4.54
CA ALA A 119 25.91 -27.36 5.66
C ALA A 119 25.94 -28.46 6.74
N THR A 120 24.78 -29.08 7.00
CA THR A 120 24.65 -30.18 7.96
C THR A 120 25.43 -31.42 7.51
N ASP A 121 25.36 -31.76 6.23
CA ASP A 121 26.08 -32.91 5.68
C ASP A 121 27.60 -32.69 5.68
N ALA A 122 28.07 -31.48 5.37
CA ALA A 122 29.48 -31.13 5.51
C ALA A 122 29.95 -31.23 6.98
N SER A 123 29.12 -30.80 7.94
CA SER A 123 29.43 -30.91 9.37
C SER A 123 29.56 -32.36 9.85
N ARG A 124 28.75 -33.28 9.30
CA ARG A 124 28.85 -34.72 9.60
C ARG A 124 30.19 -35.33 9.16
N THR A 125 30.80 -34.77 8.13
CA THR A 125 32.15 -35.18 7.67
C THR A 125 33.30 -34.57 8.48
N GLY A 126 32.98 -33.80 9.54
CA GLY A 126 33.96 -33.14 10.41
C GLY A 126 34.47 -31.80 9.90
N GLY A 127 33.91 -31.28 8.80
CA GLY A 127 34.23 -29.97 8.24
C GLY A 127 33.35 -28.82 8.76
N VAL A 128 33.75 -27.58 8.49
CA VAL A 128 32.89 -26.39 8.61
C VAL A 128 32.44 -26.04 7.20
N ALA A 129 31.13 -25.88 7.00
CA ALA A 129 30.61 -25.60 5.67
C ALA A 129 30.77 -24.11 5.33
N GLU A 130 31.27 -23.82 4.13
CA GLU A 130 31.50 -22.43 3.68
C GLU A 130 30.19 -21.64 3.53
N ASN A 131 29.05 -22.31 3.40
CA ASN A 131 27.73 -21.72 3.22
C ASN A 131 26.99 -21.42 4.55
N GLU A 132 27.55 -21.74 5.73
CA GLU A 132 26.91 -21.45 7.02
C GLU A 132 26.49 -19.97 7.20
N PRO A 133 27.30 -18.96 6.79
CA PRO A 133 26.89 -17.57 6.88
C PRO A 133 25.62 -17.23 6.10
N LEU A 134 25.41 -17.86 4.93
CA LEU A 134 24.19 -17.68 4.15
C LEU A 134 22.98 -18.25 4.87
N VAL A 135 23.12 -19.45 5.46
CA VAL A 135 22.05 -20.10 6.23
C VAL A 135 21.62 -19.23 7.41
N TRP A 136 22.58 -18.62 8.12
CA TRP A 136 22.30 -17.71 9.23
C TRP A 136 21.59 -16.44 8.77
N VAL A 137 22.02 -15.82 7.67
CA VAL A 137 21.36 -14.63 7.09
C VAL A 137 19.92 -14.94 6.71
N LEU A 138 19.68 -16.05 6.01
CA LEU A 138 18.34 -16.48 5.60
C LEU A 138 17.45 -16.74 6.81
N TRP A 139 17.98 -17.40 7.84
CA TRP A 139 17.26 -17.63 9.09
C TRP A 139 16.85 -16.33 9.79
N LYS A 140 17.77 -15.37 9.90
CA LYS A 140 17.50 -14.03 10.47
C LYS A 140 16.40 -13.30 9.71
N ILE A 141 16.48 -13.27 8.38
CA ILE A 141 15.46 -12.69 7.50
C ILE A 141 14.09 -13.36 7.73
N LEU A 142 14.07 -14.69 7.72
CA LEU A 142 12.83 -15.48 7.84
C LEU A 142 12.20 -15.40 9.23
N LYS A 143 12.98 -15.07 10.26
CA LYS A 143 12.49 -14.75 11.62
C LYS A 143 12.06 -13.28 11.78
N GLY A 144 12.08 -12.47 10.72
CA GLY A 144 11.75 -11.05 10.78
C GLY A 144 12.84 -10.18 11.42
N GLN A 145 14.04 -10.71 11.64
CA GLN A 145 15.19 -10.02 12.21
C GLN A 145 16.18 -9.59 11.13
N GLY A 146 15.68 -9.26 9.93
CA GLY A 146 16.52 -8.85 8.81
C GLY A 146 17.25 -7.53 9.07
N ASP A 147 16.67 -6.63 9.87
CA ASP A 147 17.26 -5.31 10.15
C ASP A 147 18.62 -5.39 10.86
N ASP A 148 18.84 -6.44 11.67
CA ASP A 148 20.12 -6.73 12.32
C ASP A 148 21.27 -6.89 11.30
N ILE A 149 20.96 -7.30 10.07
CA ILE A 149 21.92 -7.58 9.01
C ILE A 149 22.32 -6.28 8.28
N GLY A 150 21.44 -5.28 8.28
CA GLY A 150 21.57 -4.04 7.50
C GLY A 150 22.91 -3.31 7.63
N PRO A 151 23.50 -3.15 8.84
CA PRO A 151 24.77 -2.47 9.03
C PRO A 151 26.00 -3.19 8.49
N TYR A 152 25.93 -4.51 8.27
CA TYR A 152 27.08 -5.33 7.89
C TYR A 152 27.24 -5.42 6.38
N THR A 153 28.46 -5.63 5.90
CA THR A 153 28.72 -5.86 4.47
C THR A 153 28.59 -7.35 4.13
N PRO A 154 28.12 -7.71 2.93
CA PRO A 154 27.98 -9.10 2.52
C PRO A 154 29.29 -9.89 2.61
N SER A 155 30.41 -9.26 2.24
CA SER A 155 31.74 -9.89 2.30
C SER A 155 32.28 -10.03 3.72
N ALA A 156 31.84 -9.19 4.67
CA ALA A 156 32.16 -9.38 6.09
C ALA A 156 31.34 -10.55 6.66
N LEU A 157 30.05 -10.62 6.34
CA LEU A 157 29.17 -11.72 6.75
C LEU A 157 29.63 -13.06 6.19
N ALA A 158 29.95 -13.13 4.89
CA ALA A 158 30.42 -14.36 4.24
C ALA A 158 31.72 -14.93 4.84
N ARG A 159 32.53 -14.09 5.50
CA ARG A 159 33.79 -14.50 6.16
C ARG A 159 33.65 -14.65 7.67
N SER A 160 32.47 -14.36 8.22
CA SER A 160 32.24 -14.39 9.66
C SER A 160 32.23 -15.85 10.14
N GLN A 161 33.03 -16.14 11.16
CA GLN A 161 32.97 -17.43 11.84
C GLN A 161 31.80 -17.40 12.82
N LEU A 162 30.78 -18.19 12.53
CA LEU A 162 29.59 -18.25 13.36
C LEU A 162 29.89 -18.98 14.68
N PRO A 163 29.41 -18.47 15.82
CA PRO A 163 29.40 -19.19 17.08
C PRO A 163 28.75 -20.57 16.94
N PRO A 164 29.15 -21.58 17.74
CA PRO A 164 28.58 -22.93 17.68
C PRO A 164 27.05 -22.99 17.75
N GLU A 165 26.43 -22.07 18.50
CA GLU A 165 24.98 -21.93 18.67
C GLU A 165 24.26 -21.51 17.39
N LEU A 166 24.95 -20.77 16.52
CA LEU A 166 24.41 -20.22 15.28
C LEU A 166 24.75 -21.08 14.05
N ARG A 167 25.30 -22.28 14.26
CA ARG A 167 25.56 -23.24 13.17
C ARG A 167 24.28 -23.75 12.55
N ALA A 168 24.34 -24.08 11.26
CA ALA A 168 23.21 -24.56 10.46
C ALA A 168 22.44 -25.74 11.10
N THR A 169 23.11 -26.60 11.86
CA THR A 169 22.49 -27.72 12.58
C THR A 169 21.45 -27.26 13.61
N ASN A 170 21.67 -26.10 14.22
CA ASN A 170 20.88 -25.55 15.32
C ASN A 170 19.81 -24.54 14.87
N LEU A 171 19.82 -24.14 13.59
CA LEU A 171 18.89 -23.15 13.06
C LEU A 171 17.63 -23.81 12.50
N PHE A 172 16.48 -23.60 13.14
CA PHE A 172 15.18 -24.11 12.69
C PHE A 172 14.23 -22.95 12.39
N ILE A 173 13.35 -23.18 11.40
CA ILE A 173 12.23 -22.28 11.08
C ILE A 173 10.96 -23.01 11.48
N ASP A 174 10.19 -22.39 12.37
CA ASP A 174 8.88 -22.91 12.78
C ASP A 174 7.92 -22.70 11.60
N GLN A 175 7.79 -23.72 10.76
CA GLN A 175 6.94 -23.66 9.56
C GLN A 175 5.44 -23.59 9.89
N GLN A 176 5.05 -23.81 11.14
CA GLN A 176 3.64 -23.96 11.54
C GLN A 176 2.95 -22.69 12.03
N THR A 177 3.67 -21.64 12.41
CA THR A 177 3.05 -20.50 13.10
C THR A 177 2.37 -19.47 12.17
N ASP A 178 2.57 -19.56 10.85
CA ASP A 178 2.15 -18.51 9.91
C ASP A 178 1.07 -18.93 8.90
N LEU A 179 0.62 -20.19 8.92
CA LEU A 179 -0.46 -20.65 8.01
C LEU A 179 -1.83 -20.73 8.69
N ASP A 180 -1.87 -20.85 10.03
CA ASP A 180 -3.11 -20.92 10.81
C ASP A 180 -3.19 -19.72 11.76
N GLY A 181 -3.62 -18.58 11.22
CA GLY A 181 -3.76 -17.31 11.96
C GLY A 181 -4.90 -17.29 12.97
N ASN A 182 -4.97 -18.24 13.90
CA ASN A 182 -5.82 -18.11 15.08
C ASN A 182 -5.43 -19.08 16.20
N THR A 183 -4.64 -18.67 17.20
CA THR A 183 -4.87 -19.19 18.58
C THR A 183 -4.23 -18.33 19.68
N THR A 184 -5.07 -17.99 20.64
CA THR A 184 -4.77 -17.57 22.02
C THR A 184 -3.87 -18.57 22.77
N PRO A 185 -3.12 -18.14 23.80
CA PRO A 185 -2.23 -19.01 24.55
C PRO A 185 -3.04 -19.85 25.55
N HIS A 186 -3.31 -21.12 25.20
CA HIS A 186 -3.69 -22.10 26.21
C HIS A 186 -2.86 -23.37 26.02
N GLU A 187 -2.09 -23.65 27.07
CA GLU A 187 -1.30 -24.85 27.29
C GLU A 187 -2.19 -26.09 27.08
N SER A 188 -1.82 -26.96 26.14
CA SER A 188 -2.51 -28.23 25.88
C SER A 188 -1.52 -29.26 25.34
N PRO A 189 -1.70 -30.56 25.68
CA PRO A 189 -0.74 -31.64 25.46
C PRO A 189 -0.60 -32.02 23.97
N PRO A 190 0.41 -32.81 23.57
CA PRO A 190 0.85 -32.92 22.18
C PRO A 190 -0.27 -33.43 21.27
N ARG A 191 -0.76 -32.54 20.40
CA ARG A 191 -1.74 -32.88 19.36
C ARG A 191 -1.03 -33.66 18.25
N THR A 192 -1.46 -34.89 18.06
CA THR A 192 -1.13 -35.73 16.92
C THR A 192 -1.56 -35.00 15.64
N MET A 193 -0.60 -34.66 14.78
CA MET A 193 -0.84 -33.97 13.51
C MET A 193 -1.60 -34.88 12.55
N THR A 194 -2.92 -34.72 12.47
CA THR A 194 -3.68 -35.14 11.30
C THR A 194 -3.58 -34.04 10.23
N PRO A 195 -3.22 -34.37 8.97
CA PRO A 195 -3.21 -33.40 7.88
C PRO A 195 -4.60 -32.77 7.75
N ALA A 196 -4.67 -31.43 7.84
CA ALA A 196 -5.91 -30.71 7.62
C ALA A 196 -6.35 -30.95 6.17
N PHE A 197 -7.39 -31.76 5.99
CA PHE A 197 -8.07 -31.91 4.71
C PHE A 197 -8.64 -30.54 4.32
N ILE A 198 -8.02 -29.89 3.35
CA ILE A 198 -8.57 -28.68 2.73
C ILE A 198 -9.81 -29.13 1.96
N SER A 199 -10.98 -28.71 2.44
CA SER A 199 -12.26 -28.96 1.77
C SER A 199 -12.34 -28.11 0.48
N PRO A 200 -12.93 -28.62 -0.62
CA PRO A 200 -13.15 -27.85 -1.84
C PRO A 200 -13.96 -26.56 -1.60
N GLU A 201 -14.77 -26.52 -0.54
CA GLU A 201 -15.52 -25.32 -0.14
C GLU A 201 -14.59 -24.20 0.38
N ARG A 202 -13.57 -24.55 1.18
CA ARG A 202 -12.57 -23.58 1.65
C ARG A 202 -11.70 -23.07 0.51
N ASP A 203 -11.38 -23.92 -0.45
CA ASP A 203 -10.66 -23.50 -1.65
C ASP A 203 -11.47 -22.51 -2.49
N ALA A 204 -12.79 -22.72 -2.63
CA ALA A 204 -13.67 -21.79 -3.33
C ALA A 204 -13.78 -20.44 -2.59
N GLU A 205 -13.88 -20.45 -1.27
CA GLU A 205 -13.90 -19.24 -0.44
C GLU A 205 -12.58 -18.46 -0.53
N ASN A 206 -11.44 -19.16 -0.41
CA ASN A 206 -10.12 -18.57 -0.57
C ASN A 206 -9.93 -17.96 -1.97
N ALA A 207 -10.41 -18.64 -3.01
CA ALA A 207 -10.38 -18.13 -4.38
C ALA A 207 -11.25 -16.87 -4.54
N ALA A 208 -12.42 -16.82 -3.90
CA ALA A 208 -13.30 -15.64 -3.90
C ALA A 208 -12.65 -14.44 -3.19
N ILE A 209 -12.03 -14.66 -2.02
CA ILE A 209 -11.29 -13.61 -1.29
C ILE A 209 -10.09 -13.12 -2.11
N ALA A 210 -9.33 -14.02 -2.73
CA ALA A 210 -8.21 -13.65 -3.58
C ALA A 210 -8.66 -12.83 -4.80
N GLN A 211 -9.81 -13.16 -5.39
CA GLN A 211 -10.39 -12.39 -6.48
C GLN A 211 -10.89 -11.02 -6.02
N ALA A 212 -11.55 -10.94 -4.87
CA ALA A 212 -11.99 -9.68 -4.27
C ALA A 212 -10.79 -8.77 -3.97
N MET A 213 -9.69 -9.32 -3.45
CA MET A 213 -8.44 -8.58 -3.22
C MET A 213 -7.87 -8.01 -4.53
N ARG A 214 -7.89 -8.77 -5.63
CA ARG A 214 -7.48 -8.25 -6.95
C ARG A 214 -8.37 -7.10 -7.43
N LEU A 215 -9.68 -7.19 -7.22
CA LEU A 215 -10.61 -6.13 -7.57
C LEU A 215 -10.39 -4.87 -6.73
N LEU A 216 -10.13 -5.02 -5.43
CA LEU A 216 -9.81 -3.89 -4.56
C LEU A 216 -8.53 -3.18 -5.00
N LEU A 217 -7.50 -3.94 -5.40
CA LEU A 217 -6.27 -3.37 -5.95
C LEU A 217 -6.51 -2.66 -7.29
N ALA A 218 -7.38 -3.20 -8.15
CA ALA A 218 -7.78 -2.55 -9.39
C ALA A 218 -8.54 -1.24 -9.14
N ALA A 219 -9.38 -1.18 -8.09
CA ALA A 219 -10.15 0.00 -7.70
C ALA A 219 -9.28 1.22 -7.36
N ARG A 220 -7.99 1.01 -7.04
CA ARG A 220 -7.02 2.09 -6.78
C ARG A 220 -6.63 2.86 -8.04
N THR A 221 -6.78 2.27 -9.21
CA THR A 221 -6.24 2.84 -10.47
C THR A 221 -7.31 3.07 -11.53
N ARG A 222 -8.50 2.50 -11.37
CA ARG A 222 -9.62 2.69 -12.29
C ARG A 222 -10.96 2.54 -11.60
N VAL A 223 -12.00 3.02 -12.28
CA VAL A 223 -13.39 2.76 -11.93
C VAL A 223 -13.70 1.27 -12.17
N LEU A 224 -14.30 0.61 -11.18
CA LEU A 224 -14.80 -0.75 -11.28
C LEU A 224 -16.17 -0.76 -11.96
N THR A 225 -16.42 -1.78 -12.77
CA THR A 225 -17.76 -2.03 -13.35
C THR A 225 -18.75 -2.45 -12.27
N LEU A 226 -20.06 -2.32 -12.52
CA LEU A 226 -21.10 -2.73 -11.56
C LEU A 226 -20.99 -4.22 -11.19
N SER A 227 -20.62 -5.07 -12.15
CA SER A 227 -20.41 -6.51 -11.91
C SER A 227 -19.23 -6.76 -10.98
N GLU A 228 -18.13 -6.01 -11.13
CA GLU A 228 -16.97 -6.07 -10.24
C GLU A 228 -17.29 -5.55 -8.84
N GLN A 229 -18.04 -4.43 -8.74
CA GLN A 229 -18.50 -3.89 -7.46
C GLN A 229 -19.34 -4.92 -6.68
N ARG A 230 -20.30 -5.57 -7.35
CA ARG A 230 -21.12 -6.63 -6.75
C ARG A 230 -20.33 -7.86 -6.30
N GLN A 231 -19.22 -8.17 -6.98
CA GLN A 231 -18.32 -9.25 -6.58
C GLN A 231 -17.46 -8.86 -5.37
N LEU A 232 -17.10 -7.58 -5.25
CA LEU A 232 -16.23 -7.08 -4.19
C LEU A 232 -17.00 -6.85 -2.87
N ASP A 233 -18.21 -6.29 -2.94
CA ASP A 233 -18.98 -5.83 -1.77
C ASP A 233 -19.11 -6.86 -0.63
N PRO A 234 -19.45 -8.15 -0.88
CA PRO A 234 -19.62 -9.14 0.19
C PRO A 234 -18.33 -9.42 0.97
N HIS A 235 -17.17 -9.13 0.39
CA HIS A 235 -15.86 -9.45 0.95
C HIS A 235 -15.17 -8.23 1.58
N LEU A 236 -15.73 -7.02 1.47
CA LEU A 236 -15.10 -5.80 1.98
C LEU A 236 -14.81 -5.84 3.48
N ALA A 237 -15.72 -6.40 4.29
CA ALA A 237 -15.54 -6.54 5.74
C ALA A 237 -14.40 -7.49 6.11
N ALA A 238 -14.23 -8.58 5.35
CA ALA A 238 -13.10 -9.50 5.55
C ALA A 238 -11.78 -8.86 5.09
N LEU A 239 -11.80 -8.15 3.97
CA LEU A 239 -10.61 -7.46 3.44
C LEU A 239 -10.17 -6.30 4.33
N SER A 240 -11.08 -5.59 4.99
CA SER A 240 -10.75 -4.49 5.92
C SER A 240 -10.07 -4.97 7.20
N ALA A 241 -10.23 -6.25 7.57
CA ALA A 241 -9.50 -6.86 8.67
C ALA A 241 -8.03 -7.19 8.30
N THR A 242 -7.67 -7.08 7.02
CA THR A 242 -6.33 -7.43 6.54
C THR A 242 -5.46 -6.17 6.44
N PRO A 243 -4.18 -6.19 6.88
CA PRO A 243 -3.30 -5.01 6.90
C PRO A 243 -2.76 -4.59 5.51
N LEU A 244 -3.48 -4.92 4.44
CA LEU A 244 -3.05 -4.69 3.05
C LEU A 244 -3.44 -3.30 2.54
N ILE A 245 -4.45 -2.67 3.14
CA ILE A 245 -4.99 -1.40 2.67
C ILE A 245 -4.22 -0.26 3.34
N THR A 246 -3.44 0.48 2.55
CA THR A 246 -2.71 1.66 3.05
C THR A 246 -3.54 2.94 2.90
N GLN A 247 -3.14 4.01 3.58
CA GLN A 247 -3.83 5.31 3.51
C GLN A 247 -3.87 5.87 2.07
N SER A 248 -2.80 5.69 1.28
CA SER A 248 -2.76 6.15 -0.11
C SER A 248 -3.73 5.38 -1.01
N ASP A 249 -4.02 4.13 -0.65
CA ASP A 249 -4.98 3.29 -1.38
C ASP A 249 -6.40 3.78 -1.15
N LEU A 250 -6.75 4.12 0.08
CA LEU A 250 -8.06 4.68 0.43
C LEU A 250 -8.36 5.98 -0.30
N ALA A 251 -7.39 6.90 -0.38
CA ALA A 251 -7.55 8.14 -1.14
C ALA A 251 -7.80 7.88 -2.62
N SER A 252 -7.07 6.92 -3.21
CA SER A 252 -7.22 6.56 -4.62
C SER A 252 -8.57 5.86 -4.89
N VAL A 253 -8.98 4.94 -4.00
CA VAL A 253 -10.29 4.26 -4.09
C VAL A 253 -11.43 5.27 -3.94
N CYS A 254 -11.31 6.27 -3.07
CA CYS A 254 -12.27 7.37 -2.95
C CYS A 254 -12.43 8.15 -4.26
N ALA A 255 -11.31 8.49 -4.91
CA ALA A 255 -11.31 9.26 -6.15
C ALA A 255 -11.99 8.51 -7.32
N TYR A 256 -11.75 7.20 -7.46
CA TYR A 256 -12.26 6.42 -8.60
C TYR A 256 -13.57 5.67 -8.30
N ASN A 257 -13.81 5.27 -7.06
CA ASN A 257 -14.89 4.35 -6.68
C ASN A 257 -15.57 4.78 -5.36
N PRO A 258 -16.25 5.95 -5.31
CA PRO A 258 -16.82 6.48 -4.07
C PRO A 258 -17.83 5.54 -3.39
N ASN A 259 -18.59 4.77 -4.16
CA ASN A 259 -19.50 3.74 -3.60
C ASN A 259 -18.75 2.71 -2.76
N ILE A 260 -17.66 2.16 -3.31
CA ILE A 260 -16.83 1.14 -2.65
C ILE A 260 -16.08 1.77 -1.48
N ALA A 261 -15.58 2.99 -1.66
CA ALA A 261 -14.87 3.72 -0.61
C ALA A 261 -15.75 3.91 0.63
N ALA A 262 -17.02 4.32 0.47
CA ALA A 262 -17.94 4.48 1.59
C ALA A 262 -18.14 3.17 2.38
N THR A 263 -18.43 2.07 1.70
CA THR A 263 -18.59 0.75 2.35
C THR A 263 -17.29 0.27 3.02
N LEU A 264 -16.14 0.52 2.38
CA LEU A 264 -14.83 0.17 2.93
C LEU A 264 -14.49 0.99 4.19
N PHE A 265 -14.75 2.30 4.18
CA PHE A 265 -14.57 3.14 5.36
C PHE A 265 -15.51 2.71 6.49
N CYS A 266 -16.77 2.39 6.18
CA CYS A 266 -17.70 1.85 7.17
C CYS A 266 -17.15 0.56 7.80
N ALA A 267 -16.65 -0.38 7.00
CA ALA A 267 -16.06 -1.62 7.48
C ALA A 267 -14.78 -1.41 8.31
N LEU A 268 -13.93 -0.45 7.93
CA LEU A 268 -12.72 -0.10 8.69
C LEU A 268 -13.05 0.57 10.04
N LEU A 269 -14.08 1.42 10.08
CA LEU A 269 -14.51 2.11 11.29
C LEU A 269 -15.25 1.18 12.25
N ALA A 270 -16.05 0.24 11.73
CA ALA A 270 -16.74 -0.79 12.53
C ALA A 270 -15.83 -1.97 12.92
N GLY A 271 -14.63 -2.06 12.33
CA GLY A 271 -13.67 -3.14 12.53
C GLY A 271 -12.73 -2.95 13.73
N PRO A 272 -11.58 -3.66 13.73
CA PRO A 272 -10.59 -3.58 14.81
C PRO A 272 -10.01 -2.16 15.00
N THR A 273 -9.72 -1.80 16.25
CA THR A 273 -9.29 -0.45 16.65
C THR A 273 -8.04 0.07 15.93
N VAL A 274 -7.16 -0.83 15.45
CA VAL A 274 -5.91 -0.49 14.75
C VAL A 274 -6.15 0.32 13.48
N HIS A 275 -7.26 0.06 12.77
CA HIS A 275 -7.54 0.71 11.48
C HIS A 275 -8.33 2.01 11.60
N ILE A 276 -9.00 2.24 12.74
CA ILE A 276 -9.87 3.40 12.96
C ILE A 276 -9.09 4.70 12.79
N HIS A 277 -7.94 4.83 13.47
CA HIS A 277 -7.15 6.05 13.42
C HIS A 277 -6.63 6.38 12.01
N ALA A 278 -6.19 5.35 11.27
CA ALA A 278 -5.73 5.51 9.90
C ALA A 278 -6.86 5.93 8.95
N ALA A 279 -8.06 5.35 9.13
CA ALA A 279 -9.25 5.69 8.35
C ALA A 279 -9.71 7.12 8.61
N LEU A 280 -9.81 7.54 9.88
CA LEU A 280 -10.20 8.89 10.27
C LEU A 280 -9.23 9.95 9.72
N THR A 281 -7.93 9.73 9.92
CA THR A 281 -6.89 10.63 9.39
C THR A 281 -6.99 10.75 7.87
N THR A 282 -7.21 9.63 7.18
CA THR A 282 -7.38 9.65 5.72
C THR A 282 -8.60 10.47 5.31
N LEU A 283 -9.75 10.29 5.96
CA LEU A 283 -10.98 11.03 5.65
C LEU A 283 -10.79 12.55 5.80
N VAL A 284 -10.05 12.99 6.82
CA VAL A 284 -9.74 14.42 7.05
C VAL A 284 -8.85 14.99 5.95
N ASP A 285 -7.91 14.20 5.44
CA ASP A 285 -6.93 14.64 4.45
C ASP A 285 -7.38 14.43 2.98
N LEU A 286 -8.60 13.92 2.74
CA LEU A 286 -9.15 13.80 1.39
C LEU A 286 -9.31 15.18 0.71
N PRO A 287 -9.05 15.29 -0.60
CA PRO A 287 -9.22 16.56 -1.32
C PRO A 287 -10.71 16.93 -1.46
N PRO A 288 -11.06 18.23 -1.49
CA PRO A 288 -12.45 18.69 -1.61
C PRO A 288 -13.00 18.51 -3.03
N THR A 289 -13.23 17.27 -3.41
CA THR A 289 -13.75 16.86 -4.73
C THR A 289 -15.14 16.25 -4.60
N LEU A 290 -15.90 16.21 -5.70
CA LEU A 290 -17.25 15.64 -5.70
C LEU A 290 -17.30 14.19 -5.17
N PRO A 291 -16.38 13.26 -5.55
CA PRO A 291 -16.33 11.91 -4.96
C PRO A 291 -16.14 11.92 -3.44
N THR A 292 -15.26 12.78 -2.93
CA THR A 292 -15.03 12.92 -1.48
C THR A 292 -16.29 13.35 -0.75
N PHE A 293 -17.01 14.34 -1.28
CA PHE A 293 -18.25 14.83 -0.68
C PHE A 293 -19.37 13.76 -0.71
N ASP A 294 -19.44 12.93 -1.76
CA ASP A 294 -20.38 11.81 -1.81
C ASP A 294 -20.04 10.75 -0.76
N VAL A 295 -18.77 10.36 -0.61
CA VAL A 295 -18.32 9.42 0.43
C VAL A 295 -18.67 9.93 1.82
N LEU A 296 -18.27 11.16 2.16
CA LEU A 296 -18.56 11.74 3.47
C LEU A 296 -20.06 11.91 3.71
N GLY A 297 -20.82 12.35 2.71
CA GLY A 297 -22.26 12.47 2.81
C GLY A 297 -22.96 11.14 3.07
N ARG A 298 -22.44 10.01 2.56
CA ARG A 298 -22.95 8.67 2.88
C ARG A 298 -22.55 8.23 4.27
N LEU A 299 -21.28 8.38 4.64
CA LEU A 299 -20.77 8.02 5.96
C LEU A 299 -21.50 8.76 7.08
N LEU A 300 -21.77 10.06 6.92
CA LEU A 300 -22.51 10.87 7.90
C LEU A 300 -23.97 10.41 8.11
N ARG A 301 -24.53 9.66 7.17
CA ARG A 301 -25.88 9.09 7.24
C ARG A 301 -25.88 7.61 7.61
N ASP A 302 -24.71 7.03 7.86
CA ASP A 302 -24.58 5.60 8.12
C ASP A 302 -25.00 5.26 9.55
N GLU A 303 -25.97 4.35 9.67
CA GLU A 303 -26.55 3.91 10.94
C GLU A 303 -25.90 2.63 11.48
N THR A 304 -24.82 2.14 10.87
CA THR A 304 -24.12 0.94 11.31
C THR A 304 -23.59 1.16 12.73
N PRO A 305 -23.95 0.28 13.70
CA PRO A 305 -23.51 0.42 15.07
C PRO A 305 -22.02 0.10 15.20
N LEU A 306 -21.29 0.93 15.96
CA LEU A 306 -19.92 0.67 16.33
C LEU A 306 -19.90 -0.27 17.54
N LEU A 307 -19.21 -1.40 17.42
CA LEU A 307 -19.01 -2.35 18.50
C LEU A 307 -18.00 -1.78 19.49
N SER A 308 -18.49 -1.19 20.58
CA SER A 308 -17.67 -0.77 21.73
C SER A 308 -18.16 -1.48 22.99
N ASP A 309 -17.28 -2.28 23.61
CA ASP A 309 -17.57 -3.05 24.83
C ASP A 309 -17.82 -2.16 26.06
N ALA A 310 -17.56 -0.85 25.99
CA ALA A 310 -17.46 0.02 27.16
C ALA A 310 -18.62 1.02 27.35
N THR A 311 -19.51 1.21 26.37
CA THR A 311 -20.55 2.27 26.45
C THR A 311 -21.91 1.83 25.89
N PRO A 312 -23.00 1.90 26.69
CA PRO A 312 -24.34 1.43 26.30
C PRO A 312 -25.16 2.42 25.45
N SER A 313 -24.54 3.35 24.72
CA SER A 313 -25.23 4.22 23.77
C SER A 313 -24.91 3.82 22.34
N SER A 314 -25.95 3.69 21.52
CA SER A 314 -25.96 3.33 20.10
C SER A 314 -25.14 4.34 19.26
N TYR A 315 -23.82 4.25 19.33
CA TYR A 315 -22.92 5.11 18.58
C TYR A 315 -22.78 4.55 17.16
N THR A 316 -23.31 5.29 16.18
CA THR A 316 -23.24 4.87 14.77
C THR A 316 -21.99 5.40 14.09
N VAL A 317 -21.61 4.80 12.96
CA VAL A 317 -20.54 5.32 12.09
C VAL A 317 -20.79 6.79 11.74
N GLY A 318 -22.03 7.16 11.39
CA GLY A 318 -22.38 8.54 11.07
C GLY A 318 -22.20 9.51 12.23
N ALA A 319 -22.60 9.13 13.45
CA ALA A 319 -22.39 9.94 14.64
C ALA A 319 -20.89 10.13 14.94
N PHE A 320 -20.08 9.08 14.74
CA PHE A 320 -18.64 9.14 14.95
C PHE A 320 -17.92 10.01 13.92
N VAL A 321 -18.23 9.83 12.63
CA VAL A 321 -17.66 10.65 11.56
C VAL A 321 -18.06 12.12 11.71
N ARG A 322 -19.27 12.40 12.17
CA ARG A 322 -19.71 13.77 12.48
C ARG A 322 -18.87 14.39 13.59
N ALA A 323 -18.62 13.66 14.68
CA ALA A 323 -17.87 14.16 15.82
C ALA A 323 -16.37 14.35 15.52
N GLU A 324 -15.73 13.38 14.87
CA GLU A 324 -14.27 13.34 14.73
C GLU A 324 -13.74 13.88 13.40
N VAL A 325 -14.52 13.79 12.31
CA VAL A 325 -14.02 14.06 10.95
C VAL A 325 -14.56 15.37 10.39
N LEU A 326 -15.86 15.64 10.54
CA LEU A 326 -16.53 16.71 9.77
C LEU A 326 -15.88 18.08 9.95
N GLY A 327 -15.66 18.53 11.19
CA GLY A 327 -15.07 19.84 11.45
C GLY A 327 -13.65 19.98 10.89
N ALA A 328 -12.81 18.96 11.11
CA ALA A 328 -11.43 18.93 10.63
C ALA A 328 -11.36 18.87 9.09
N PHE A 329 -12.23 18.08 8.47
CA PHE A 329 -12.35 17.99 7.01
C PHE A 329 -12.77 19.31 6.37
N ILE A 330 -13.77 20.02 6.93
CA ILE A 330 -14.20 21.33 6.43
C ILE A 330 -13.06 22.35 6.54
N SER A 331 -12.37 22.39 7.67
CA SER A 331 -11.20 23.27 7.86
C SER A 331 -10.08 22.97 6.85
N ARG A 332 -9.76 21.68 6.63
CA ARG A 332 -8.78 21.25 5.63
C ARG A 332 -9.20 21.61 4.21
N SER A 333 -10.48 21.47 3.89
CA SER A 333 -11.06 21.83 2.60
C SER A 333 -10.92 23.32 2.31
N ILE A 334 -11.23 24.18 3.29
CA ILE A 334 -11.03 25.64 3.18
C ILE A 334 -9.56 25.96 2.92
N ALA A 335 -8.64 25.42 3.73
CA ALA A 335 -7.20 25.65 3.56
C ALA A 335 -6.64 25.10 2.23
N ALA A 336 -7.25 24.04 1.67
CA ALA A 336 -6.90 23.55 0.34
C ALA A 336 -7.37 24.49 -0.77
N LEU A 337 -8.58 25.04 -0.66
CA LEU A 337 -9.14 25.99 -1.63
C LEU A 337 -8.43 27.35 -1.59
N GLU A 338 -8.04 27.84 -0.41
CA GLU A 338 -7.24 29.07 -0.29
C GLU A 338 -5.88 28.94 -0.98
N ARG A 339 -5.22 27.77 -0.84
CA ARG A 339 -3.99 27.46 -1.57
C ARG A 339 -4.21 27.36 -3.08
N ALA A 340 -5.33 26.77 -3.50
CA ALA A 340 -5.69 26.70 -4.92
C ALA A 340 -5.95 28.10 -5.51
N GLU A 341 -6.63 28.99 -4.78
CA GLU A 341 -6.85 30.39 -5.19
C GLU A 341 -5.52 31.16 -5.30
N ALA A 342 -4.61 30.97 -4.33
CA ALA A 342 -3.28 31.57 -4.39
C ALA A 342 -2.50 31.10 -5.62
N ALA A 343 -2.53 29.80 -5.91
CA ALA A 343 -1.86 29.23 -7.09
C ALA A 343 -2.51 29.68 -8.41
N GLU A 344 -3.82 29.89 -8.44
CA GLU A 344 -4.55 30.46 -9.58
C GLU A 344 -4.10 31.90 -9.86
N ARG A 345 -3.98 32.76 -8.82
CA ARG A 345 -3.46 34.13 -8.97
C ARG A 345 -2.04 34.19 -9.52
N GLU A 346 -1.24 33.17 -9.22
CA GLU A 346 0.12 33.00 -9.74
C GLU A 346 0.17 32.37 -11.14
N GLY A 347 -0.97 32.02 -11.72
CA GLY A 347 -1.08 31.39 -13.04
C GLY A 347 -0.61 29.93 -13.09
N ARG A 348 -0.53 29.24 -11.94
CA ARG A 348 -0.04 27.86 -11.83
C ARG A 348 -1.12 26.80 -12.00
N VAL A 349 -2.40 27.19 -11.86
CA VAL A 349 -3.56 26.27 -11.85
C VAL A 349 -4.65 26.84 -12.75
N SER A 350 -5.44 25.96 -13.37
CA SER A 350 -6.63 26.35 -14.13
C SER A 350 -7.66 27.04 -13.24
N VAL A 351 -8.22 28.15 -13.73
CA VAL A 351 -9.29 28.95 -13.10
C VAL A 351 -10.48 28.10 -12.65
N ASP A 352 -10.78 27.03 -13.39
CA ASP A 352 -11.98 26.22 -13.16
C ASP A 352 -11.90 25.37 -11.89
N LEU A 353 -10.70 24.96 -11.44
CA LEU A 353 -10.57 24.03 -10.32
C LEU A 353 -10.92 24.67 -8.98
N PHE A 354 -10.50 25.91 -8.76
CA PHE A 354 -10.84 26.65 -7.55
C PHE A 354 -12.34 26.96 -7.51
N ALA A 355 -12.89 27.50 -8.61
CA ALA A 355 -14.31 27.81 -8.71
C ALA A 355 -15.21 26.58 -8.46
N GLN A 356 -14.89 25.44 -9.10
CA GLN A 356 -15.62 24.18 -8.88
C GLN A 356 -15.51 23.71 -7.44
N GLY A 357 -14.33 23.82 -6.82
CA GLY A 357 -14.11 23.47 -5.42
C GLY A 357 -14.99 24.27 -4.46
N VAL A 358 -15.07 25.60 -4.64
CA VAL A 358 -15.96 26.48 -3.86
C VAL A 358 -17.42 26.06 -4.03
N GLN A 359 -17.88 25.86 -5.27
CA GLN A 359 -19.25 25.45 -5.57
C GLN A 359 -19.59 24.11 -4.89
N HIS A 360 -18.72 23.11 -5.02
CA HIS A 360 -18.92 21.79 -4.43
C HIS A 360 -18.94 21.83 -2.91
N LEU A 361 -18.02 22.54 -2.27
CA LEU A 361 -17.97 22.68 -0.81
C LEU A 361 -19.24 23.38 -0.28
N CYS A 362 -19.67 24.48 -0.92
CA CYS A 362 -20.86 25.20 -0.51
C CYS A 362 -22.13 24.36 -0.69
N ARG A 363 -22.28 23.63 -1.81
CA ARG A 363 -23.41 22.71 -2.03
C ARG A 363 -23.42 21.56 -1.02
N PHE A 364 -22.26 20.98 -0.74
CA PHE A 364 -22.11 19.92 0.26
C PHE A 364 -22.56 20.40 1.63
N TYR A 365 -22.00 21.51 2.13
CA TYR A 365 -22.35 22.02 3.46
C TYR A 365 -23.82 22.45 3.55
N HIS A 366 -24.37 23.07 2.50
CA HIS A 366 -25.80 23.38 2.44
C HIS A 366 -26.68 22.12 2.52
N SER A 367 -26.25 21.01 1.89
CA SER A 367 -26.93 19.73 2.02
C SER A 367 -26.88 19.19 3.46
N LEU A 368 -25.76 19.36 4.17
CA LEU A 368 -25.66 18.96 5.58
C LEU A 368 -26.63 19.74 6.47
N CYS A 369 -26.76 21.05 6.24
CA CYS A 369 -27.76 21.88 6.94
C CYS A 369 -29.18 21.37 6.69
N LYS A 370 -29.53 21.07 5.43
CA LYS A 370 -30.86 20.54 5.06
C LYS A 370 -31.17 19.19 5.68
N LEU A 371 -30.15 18.35 5.89
CA LEU A 371 -30.28 17.03 6.50
C LEU A 371 -30.28 17.09 8.05
N GLY A 372 -30.14 18.27 8.66
CA GLY A 372 -30.01 18.41 10.12
C GLY A 372 -28.70 17.85 10.68
N LEU A 373 -27.70 17.62 9.81
CA LEU A 373 -26.38 17.11 10.18
C LEU A 373 -25.44 18.20 10.69
N VAL A 374 -25.82 19.47 10.56
CA VAL A 374 -25.11 20.63 11.11
C VAL A 374 -26.14 21.51 11.81
N ASN A 375 -25.88 21.92 13.05
CA ASN A 375 -26.78 22.82 13.75
C ASN A 375 -26.56 24.26 13.27
N VAL A 376 -27.47 24.76 12.44
CA VAL A 376 -27.33 26.10 11.84
C VAL A 376 -27.45 27.23 12.86
N THR A 377 -28.08 26.97 14.01
CA THR A 377 -28.20 27.96 15.10
C THR A 377 -26.94 28.05 15.96
N ASP A 378 -26.03 27.07 15.86
CA ASP A 378 -24.77 27.10 16.58
C ASP A 378 -23.74 27.93 15.80
N GLU A 379 -23.42 29.11 16.35
CA GLU A 379 -22.45 30.00 15.73
C GLU A 379 -21.06 29.40 15.67
N VAL A 380 -20.68 28.56 16.63
CA VAL A 380 -19.35 27.94 16.69
C VAL A 380 -19.23 26.90 15.59
N GLU A 381 -20.25 26.07 15.39
CA GLU A 381 -20.26 25.03 14.34
C GLU A 381 -20.28 25.64 12.93
N THR A 382 -20.93 26.81 12.77
CA THR A 382 -21.11 27.45 11.45
C THR A 382 -20.12 28.57 11.14
N ALA A 383 -19.34 29.07 12.10
CA ALA A 383 -18.46 30.25 11.94
C ALA A 383 -17.54 30.18 10.72
N ALA A 384 -16.81 29.07 10.56
CA ALA A 384 -15.85 28.90 9.47
C ALA A 384 -16.53 28.98 8.09
N MET A 385 -17.69 28.32 7.93
CA MET A 385 -18.42 28.32 6.67
C MET A 385 -19.17 29.64 6.41
N THR A 386 -19.64 30.33 7.45
CA THR A 386 -20.20 31.68 7.32
C THR A 386 -19.14 32.67 6.81
N HIS A 387 -17.93 32.63 7.38
CA HIS A 387 -16.82 33.47 6.92
C HIS A 387 -16.40 33.11 5.48
N PHE A 388 -16.19 31.81 5.20
CA PHE A 388 -15.80 31.34 3.88
C PHE A 388 -16.82 31.73 2.79
N SER A 389 -18.12 31.52 3.05
CA SER A 389 -19.18 31.86 2.11
C SER A 389 -19.31 33.37 1.87
N LEU A 390 -19.04 34.20 2.88
CA LEU A 390 -18.99 35.65 2.74
C LEU A 390 -17.81 36.11 1.86
N VAL A 391 -16.60 35.61 2.13
CA VAL A 391 -15.39 35.95 1.37
C VAL A 391 -15.55 35.58 -0.11
N HIS A 392 -16.24 34.47 -0.39
CA HIS A 392 -16.46 33.96 -1.73
C HIS A 392 -17.86 34.22 -2.28
N ALA A 393 -18.58 35.22 -1.77
CA ALA A 393 -19.97 35.54 -2.18
C ALA A 393 -20.15 35.92 -3.66
N ARG A 394 -19.05 36.09 -4.41
CA ARG A 394 -19.06 36.21 -5.88
C ARG A 394 -19.57 34.94 -6.59
N PHE A 395 -19.50 33.79 -5.93
CA PHE A 395 -20.08 32.54 -6.42
C PHE A 395 -21.51 32.38 -5.90
N GLU A 396 -22.43 31.95 -6.77
CA GLU A 396 -23.86 31.84 -6.46
C GLU A 396 -24.12 30.92 -5.26
N GLU A 397 -23.49 29.75 -5.24
CA GLU A 397 -23.61 28.76 -4.17
C GLU A 397 -23.13 29.29 -2.82
N ALA A 398 -22.06 30.08 -2.81
CA ALA A 398 -21.53 30.68 -1.60
C ALA A 398 -22.50 31.74 -1.06
N ASN A 399 -23.05 32.60 -1.92
CA ASN A 399 -24.04 33.60 -1.53
C ASN A 399 -25.33 32.95 -1.00
N VAL A 400 -25.81 31.89 -1.65
CA VAL A 400 -26.98 31.11 -1.19
C VAL A 400 -26.72 30.50 0.17
N LEU A 401 -25.55 29.88 0.37
CA LEU A 401 -25.18 29.31 1.66
C LEU A 401 -25.10 30.38 2.75
N TYR A 402 -24.42 31.50 2.48
CA TYR A 402 -24.29 32.60 3.45
C TYR A 402 -25.65 33.09 3.95
N ARG A 403 -26.60 33.34 3.02
CA ARG A 403 -27.96 33.76 3.38
C ARG A 403 -28.69 32.71 4.21
N ALA A 404 -28.52 31.43 3.90
CA ALA A 404 -29.11 30.35 4.67
C ALA A 404 -28.55 30.29 6.11
N LEU A 405 -27.24 30.47 6.28
CA LEU A 405 -26.59 30.43 7.59
C LEU A 405 -26.96 31.65 8.45
N VAL A 406 -26.98 32.85 7.86
CA VAL A 406 -27.35 34.07 8.60
C VAL A 406 -28.86 34.12 8.85
N GLY A 407 -29.68 33.75 7.87
CA GLY A 407 -31.14 33.77 7.99
C GLY A 407 -31.70 32.72 8.97
N ALA A 408 -30.94 31.67 9.29
CA ALA A 408 -31.33 30.72 10.33
C ALA A 408 -31.08 31.22 11.77
N ARG A 409 -30.36 32.34 11.92
CA ARG A 409 -30.05 32.96 13.23
C ARG A 409 -31.01 34.08 13.61
N SER A 410 -31.70 34.65 12.63
CA SER A 410 -32.75 35.66 12.82
C SER A 410 -34.09 34.99 13.14
#